data_AF-A0A2M8Q7B9-F1
#
_entry.id   AF-A0A2M8Q7B9-F1
#
_cell.length_a   1.000
_cell.length_b   1.000
_cell.length_c   1.000
_cell.angle_alpha   90.00
_cell.angle_beta   90.00
_cell.angle_gamma   90.00
#
_symmetry.space_group_name_H-M   'P 1'
#
loop_
_entity.id
_entity.type
_entity.pdbx_description
1 polymer ?
#
loop_
_entity_poly.entity_id
_entity_poly.type
_entity_poly.pdbx_seq_one_letter_code
_entity_poly.pdbx_strand_id
1 'polypeptide(L)'
;YLITGAATAPIDQSDFEAIAIPNPRANIGDPLYPGNKNFMLHSGRWRALTGANLALHVGRWLSLLMGALTLWCLYRLATLTFAHNKTLALGAMALAALIPQFLFLSASFSNDNAVIAASAFTLFWLARLLVKAEKEPIRRWEWIVLGVALG
;
A
#
# COMPACT_ATOMS: atom_id res chain seq x y z
N TYR A 1 9.29 4.81 1.75
CA TYR A 1 9.93 6.02 1.19
C TYR A 1 11.08 5.72 0.25
N LEU A 2 12.03 4.82 0.56
CA LEU A 2 13.18 4.53 -0.32
C LEU A 2 12.79 4.14 -1.76
N ILE A 3 11.83 3.22 -1.92
CA ILE A 3 11.36 2.77 -3.24
C ILE A 3 10.77 3.95 -4.03
N THR A 4 9.90 4.75 -3.41
CA THR A 4 9.30 5.90 -4.08
C THR A 4 10.33 6.97 -4.39
N GLY A 5 11.25 7.26 -3.47
CA GLY A 5 12.33 8.21 -3.69
C GLY A 5 13.20 7.81 -4.87
N ALA A 6 13.55 6.53 -4.99
CA ALA A 6 14.26 6.01 -6.16
C ALA A 6 13.43 6.13 -7.45
N ALA A 7 12.12 5.87 -7.38
CA ALA A 7 11.22 5.97 -8.53
C ALA A 7 10.97 7.41 -9.00
N THR A 8 11.04 8.40 -8.10
CA THR A 8 10.81 9.81 -8.41
C THR A 8 12.09 10.64 -8.52
N ALA A 9 13.25 10.08 -8.16
CA ALA A 9 14.57 10.73 -8.30
C ALA A 9 14.85 11.34 -9.68
N PRO A 10 14.49 10.72 -10.83
CA PRO A 10 14.76 11.33 -12.14
C PRO A 10 13.78 12.45 -12.51
N ILE A 11 12.75 12.72 -11.70
CA ILE A 11 11.74 13.73 -11.98
C ILE A 11 12.18 15.04 -11.34
N ASP A 12 12.26 16.11 -12.14
CA ASP A 12 12.43 17.47 -11.63
C ASP A 12 11.21 17.86 -10.79
N GLN A 13 11.44 18.21 -9.53
CA GLN A 13 10.39 18.54 -8.55
C GLN A 13 10.57 19.95 -7.99
N SER A 14 11.32 20.82 -8.69
CA SER A 14 11.56 22.20 -8.27
C SER A 14 10.26 23.03 -8.15
N ASP A 15 9.18 22.59 -8.79
CA ASP A 15 7.86 23.21 -8.74
C ASP A 15 7.03 22.80 -7.52
N PHE A 16 7.56 21.98 -6.61
CA PHE A 16 6.83 21.46 -5.45
C PHE A 16 6.18 22.55 -4.59
N GLU A 17 6.88 23.66 -4.33
CA GLU A 17 6.34 24.78 -3.54
C GLU A 17 5.13 25.45 -4.20
N ALA A 18 5.02 25.39 -5.53
CA ALA A 18 3.86 25.89 -6.26
C ALA A 18 2.64 24.95 -6.21
N ILE A 19 2.79 23.76 -5.64
CA ILE A 19 1.72 22.76 -5.49
C ILE A 19 1.38 22.52 -4.01
N ALA A 20 2.38 22.46 -3.15
CA ALA A 20 2.25 22.15 -1.73
C ALA A 20 1.87 23.40 -0.90
N ILE A 21 0.76 24.03 -1.26
CA ILE A 21 0.28 25.24 -0.57
C ILE A 21 -0.47 24.83 0.70
N PRO A 22 0.03 25.15 1.91
CA PRO A 22 -0.66 24.81 3.14
C PRO A 22 -1.98 25.57 3.26
N ASN A 23 -2.98 24.94 3.87
CA ASN A 23 -4.25 25.60 4.17
C ASN A 23 -4.12 26.41 5.47
N PRO A 24 -4.21 27.75 5.45
CA PRO A 24 -4.07 28.58 6.64
C PRO A 24 -5.20 28.38 7.65
N ARG A 25 -6.30 27.73 7.24
CA ARG A 25 -7.44 27.40 8.10
C ARG A 25 -7.41 25.96 8.59
N ALA A 26 -6.33 25.21 8.34
CA ALA A 26 -6.18 23.86 8.82
C ALA A 26 -6.10 23.85 10.36
N ASN A 27 -6.95 23.06 10.99
CA ASN A 27 -6.94 22.86 12.44
C ASN A 27 -6.43 21.45 12.77
N ILE A 28 -5.12 21.38 12.96
CA ILE A 28 -4.35 20.15 13.12
C ILE A 28 -3.76 20.11 14.53
N GLY A 29 -3.75 18.92 15.13
CA GLY A 29 -3.19 18.68 16.47
C GLY A 29 -4.18 18.01 17.42
N ASP A 30 -5.48 18.30 17.27
CA ASP A 30 -6.55 17.64 18.00
C ASP A 30 -7.56 17.00 17.02
N PRO A 31 -7.66 15.66 16.93
CA PRO A 31 -8.60 14.98 16.05
C PRO A 31 -10.08 15.27 16.38
N LEU A 32 -10.39 15.51 17.66
CA LEU A 32 -11.75 15.71 18.16
C LEU A 32 -12.21 17.16 18.01
N TYR A 33 -11.27 18.11 17.91
CA TYR A 33 -11.63 19.51 17.73
C TYR A 33 -12.32 19.74 16.38
N PRO A 34 -13.57 20.21 16.35
CA PRO A 34 -14.33 20.40 15.12
C PRO A 34 -13.72 21.53 14.28
N GLY A 35 -13.63 21.32 12.96
CA GLY A 35 -13.05 22.32 12.06
C GLY A 35 -12.46 21.72 10.80
N ASN A 36 -11.74 22.55 10.05
CA ASN A 36 -11.17 22.15 8.77
C ASN A 36 -9.90 21.30 8.97
N LYS A 37 -9.98 20.00 8.69
CA LYS A 37 -8.85 19.06 8.77
C LYS A 37 -7.99 19.01 7.51
N ASN A 38 -8.39 19.71 6.44
CA ASN A 38 -7.62 19.72 5.22
C ASN A 38 -6.33 20.50 5.42
N PHE A 39 -5.19 19.82 5.40
CA PHE A 39 -3.88 20.41 5.61
C PHE A 39 -3.38 21.21 4.40
N MET A 40 -3.75 20.81 3.19
CA MET A 40 -3.20 21.36 1.94
C MET A 40 -4.32 21.92 1.07
N LEU A 41 -4.14 23.11 0.53
CA LEU A 41 -5.05 23.64 -0.48
C LEU A 41 -4.91 22.80 -1.75
N HIS A 42 -6.00 22.15 -2.15
CA HIS A 42 -6.07 21.40 -3.39
C HIS A 42 -7.00 22.10 -4.37
N SER A 43 -6.50 22.45 -5.56
CA SER A 43 -7.35 22.89 -6.66
C SER A 43 -7.83 21.68 -7.44
N GLY A 44 -9.14 21.50 -7.60
CA GLY A 44 -9.71 20.48 -8.51
C GLY A 44 -9.48 20.77 -10.01
N ARG A 45 -8.65 21.78 -10.35
CA ARG A 45 -8.28 22.10 -11.72
C ARG A 45 -7.30 21.03 -12.22
N TRP A 46 -7.56 20.54 -13.43
CA TRP A 46 -6.63 19.65 -14.10
C TRP A 46 -5.28 20.34 -14.31
N ARG A 47 -4.19 19.61 -14.07
CA ARG A 47 -2.80 20.01 -14.31
C ARG A 47 -2.12 18.93 -15.13
N ALA A 48 -1.19 19.33 -16.00
CA ALA A 48 -0.36 18.36 -16.71
C ALA A 48 0.40 17.46 -15.73
N LEU A 49 0.61 16.19 -16.10
CA LEU A 49 1.40 15.23 -15.33
C LEU A 49 2.90 15.48 -15.56
N THR A 50 3.38 16.59 -15.03
CA THR A 50 4.78 17.02 -15.08
C THR A 50 5.24 17.41 -13.68
N GLY A 51 6.55 17.52 -13.48
CA GLY A 51 7.11 18.05 -12.24
C GLY A 51 6.74 17.23 -10.99
N ALA A 52 6.54 17.93 -9.88
CA ALA A 52 6.03 17.38 -8.62
C ALA A 52 4.66 16.70 -8.76
N ASN A 53 3.79 17.15 -9.68
CA ASN A 53 2.50 16.49 -9.92
C ASN A 53 2.70 15.07 -10.48
N LEU A 54 3.66 14.87 -11.38
CA LEU A 54 4.01 13.54 -11.89
C LEU A 54 4.57 12.66 -10.77
N ALA A 55 5.51 13.19 -9.97
CA ALA A 55 6.11 12.45 -8.85
C ALA A 55 5.06 11.97 -7.84
N LEU A 56 4.07 12.82 -7.50
CA LEU A 56 2.95 12.44 -6.64
C LEU A 56 2.11 11.31 -7.27
N HIS A 57 1.83 11.38 -8.56
CA HIS A 57 1.08 10.32 -9.24
C HIS A 57 1.88 9.01 -9.27
N VAL A 58 3.19 9.04 -9.51
CA VAL A 58 4.06 7.84 -9.40
C VAL A 58 3.98 7.22 -8.00
N GLY A 59 4.01 8.05 -6.95
CA GLY A 59 3.80 7.59 -5.58
C GLY A 59 2.44 6.91 -5.37
N ARG A 60 1.37 7.47 -5.96
CA ARG A 60 0.02 6.88 -5.91
C ARG A 60 -0.08 5.58 -6.69
N TRP A 61 0.54 5.48 -7.87
CA TRP A 61 0.61 4.24 -8.63
C TRP A 61 1.33 3.15 -7.84
N LEU A 62 2.42 3.49 -7.15
CA LEU A 62 3.12 2.55 -6.28
C LEU A 62 2.23 2.10 -5.09
N SER A 63 1.53 3.03 -4.44
CA SER A 63 0.53 2.70 -3.42
C SER A 63 -0.54 1.73 -3.93
N LEU A 64 -1.08 1.97 -5.13
CA LEU A 64 -2.07 1.11 -5.77
C LEU A 64 -1.51 -0.28 -6.05
N LEU A 65 -0.26 -0.38 -6.51
CA LEU A 65 0.43 -1.67 -6.72
C LEU A 65 0.59 -2.43 -5.40
N MET A 66 0.94 -1.75 -4.31
CA MET A 66 1.03 -2.37 -2.98
C MET A 66 -0.34 -2.82 -2.46
N GLY A 67 -1.40 -2.04 -2.70
CA GLY A 67 -2.78 -2.44 -2.41
C GLY A 67 -3.19 -3.70 -3.19
N ALA A 68 -2.89 -3.74 -4.49
CA ALA A 68 -3.15 -4.91 -5.33
C ALA A 68 -2.36 -6.16 -4.84
N LEU A 69 -1.08 -5.98 -4.47
CA LEU A 69 -0.26 -7.04 -3.87
C LEU A 69 -0.88 -7.56 -2.56
N THR A 70 -1.38 -6.66 -1.72
CA THR A 70 -2.07 -7.02 -0.48
C THR A 70 -3.29 -7.90 -0.75
N LEU A 71 -4.16 -7.51 -1.68
CA LEU A 71 -5.34 -8.29 -2.06
C LEU A 71 -4.97 -9.66 -2.62
N TRP A 72 -3.92 -9.71 -3.45
CA TRP A 72 -3.39 -10.97 -3.96
C TRP A 72 -2.86 -11.88 -2.84
N CYS A 73 -2.09 -11.34 -1.89
CA CYS A 73 -1.61 -12.09 -0.73
C CYS A 73 -2.78 -12.63 0.10
N LEU A 74 -3.81 -11.81 0.32
CA LEU A 74 -5.00 -12.22 1.07
C LEU A 74 -5.76 -13.35 0.36
N TYR A 75 -5.95 -13.24 -0.95
CA TYR A 75 -6.54 -14.30 -1.76
C TYR A 75 -5.74 -15.61 -1.64
N ARG A 76 -4.41 -15.53 -1.75
CA ARG A 76 -3.52 -16.70 -1.65
C ARG A 76 -3.53 -17.32 -0.25
N LEU A 77 -3.48 -16.49 0.78
CA LEU A 77 -3.59 -16.91 2.18
C LEU A 77 -4.92 -17.62 2.43
N ALA A 78 -6.04 -17.02 2.03
CA ALA A 78 -7.37 -17.62 2.19
C ALA A 78 -7.52 -18.93 1.39
N THR A 79 -6.88 -19.04 0.23
CA THR A 79 -6.85 -20.30 -0.55
C THR A 79 -6.17 -21.42 0.24
N LEU A 80 -5.08 -21.11 0.96
CA LEU A 80 -4.41 -22.09 1.82
C LEU A 80 -5.27 -22.46 3.03
N THR A 81 -5.94 -21.49 3.65
CA THR A 81 -6.77 -21.70 4.84
C THR A 81 -8.04 -22.51 4.55
N PHE A 82 -8.72 -22.26 3.42
CA PHE A 82 -9.99 -22.91 3.08
C PHE A 82 -9.83 -24.10 2.14
N ALA A 83 -8.71 -24.85 2.26
CA ALA A 83 -8.44 -26.05 1.47
C ALA A 83 -8.68 -25.86 -0.04
N HIS A 84 -8.21 -24.75 -0.59
CA HIS A 84 -8.30 -24.38 -2.01
C HIS A 84 -9.72 -24.05 -2.52
N ASN A 85 -10.69 -23.81 -1.63
CA ASN A 85 -12.00 -23.29 -2.03
C ASN A 85 -11.89 -21.83 -2.54
N LYS A 86 -11.90 -21.69 -3.86
CA LYS A 86 -11.71 -20.40 -4.55
C LYS A 86 -12.81 -19.38 -4.23
N THR A 87 -14.05 -19.82 -3.99
CA THR A 87 -15.17 -18.92 -3.72
C THR A 87 -15.00 -18.22 -2.38
N LEU A 88 -14.59 -18.96 -1.34
CA LEU A 88 -14.31 -18.39 -0.02
C LEU A 88 -13.08 -17.48 -0.06
N ALA A 89 -12.04 -17.87 -0.82
CA ALA A 89 -10.85 -17.03 -0.99
C ALA A 89 -11.16 -15.70 -1.71
N LEU A 90 -12.00 -15.74 -2.76
CA LEU A 90 -12.49 -14.52 -3.42
C LEU A 90 -13.37 -13.68 -2.49
N GLY A 91 -14.22 -14.32 -1.67
CA GLY A 91 -15.02 -13.64 -0.66
C GLY A 91 -14.16 -12.90 0.35
N ALA A 92 -13.11 -13.54 0.89
CA ALA A 92 -12.17 -12.91 1.82
C ALA A 92 -11.44 -11.71 1.18
N MET A 93 -10.96 -11.86 -0.06
CA MET A 93 -10.34 -10.77 -0.82
C MET A 93 -11.33 -9.61 -1.06
N ALA A 94 -12.56 -9.92 -1.47
CA ALA A 94 -13.59 -8.94 -1.76
C ALA A 94 -14.00 -8.15 -0.51
N LEU A 95 -14.11 -8.82 0.64
CA LEU A 95 -14.38 -8.16 1.92
C LEU A 95 -13.33 -7.08 2.20
N ALA A 96 -12.04 -7.38 2.05
CA ALA A 96 -10.98 -6.39 2.25
C ALA A 96 -11.01 -5.28 1.19
N ALA A 97 -11.22 -5.63 -0.09
CA ALA A 97 -11.27 -4.67 -1.19
C ALA A 97 -12.44 -3.67 -1.09
N LEU A 98 -13.52 -4.06 -0.42
CA LEU A 98 -14.71 -3.22 -0.21
C LEU A 98 -14.63 -2.37 1.06
N ILE A 99 -13.58 -2.49 1.88
CA ILE A 99 -13.39 -1.62 3.05
C ILE A 99 -13.05 -0.21 2.56
N PRO A 100 -13.86 0.83 2.88
CA PRO A 100 -13.60 2.19 2.41
C PRO A 100 -12.22 2.71 2.81
N GLN A 101 -11.77 2.37 4.02
CA GLN A 101 -10.44 2.73 4.53
C GLN A 101 -9.31 2.10 3.69
N PHE A 102 -9.46 0.86 3.24
CA PHE A 102 -8.46 0.20 2.41
C PHE A 102 -8.33 0.87 1.04
N LEU A 103 -9.45 1.20 0.41
CA LEU A 103 -9.48 1.94 -0.86
C LEU A 103 -8.85 3.33 -0.70
N PHE A 104 -9.20 4.05 0.36
CA PHE A 104 -8.66 5.38 0.65
C PHE A 104 -7.13 5.36 0.82
N LEU A 105 -6.62 4.44 1.64
CA LEU A 105 -5.17 4.29 1.84
C LEU A 105 -4.47 3.88 0.54
N SER A 106 -5.01 2.90 -0.18
CA SER A 106 -4.41 2.40 -1.44
C SER A 106 -4.37 3.46 -2.55
N ALA A 107 -5.33 4.38 -2.58
CA ALA A 107 -5.39 5.47 -3.56
C ALA A 107 -4.55 6.70 -3.16
N SER A 108 -4.09 6.75 -1.91
CA SER A 108 -3.29 7.83 -1.33
C SER A 108 -1.80 7.50 -1.40
N PHE A 109 -0.95 8.51 -1.50
CA PHE A 109 0.48 8.32 -1.36
C PHE A 109 0.85 8.20 0.13
N SER A 110 1.03 6.98 0.63
CA SER A 110 1.31 6.68 2.05
C SER A 110 2.26 5.48 2.19
N ASN A 111 3.08 5.50 3.24
CA ASN A 111 3.93 4.37 3.64
C ASN A 111 3.14 3.20 4.24
N ASP A 112 1.91 3.42 4.71
CA ASP A 112 1.08 2.37 5.30
C ASP A 112 0.82 1.24 4.30
N ASN A 113 0.68 1.56 3.02
CA ASN A 113 0.46 0.55 1.98
C ASN A 113 1.64 -0.43 1.86
N ALA A 114 2.87 0.04 2.05
CA ALA A 114 4.05 -0.83 2.04
C ALA A 114 4.06 -1.75 3.27
N VAL A 115 3.72 -1.22 4.44
CA VAL A 115 3.65 -2.00 5.70
C VAL A 115 2.57 -3.07 5.61
N ILE A 116 1.38 -2.71 5.13
CA ILE A 116 0.26 -3.64 4.94
C ILE A 116 0.62 -4.73 3.93
N ALA A 117 1.22 -4.36 2.79
CA ALA A 117 1.61 -5.32 1.77
C ALA A 117 2.69 -6.29 2.26
N ALA A 118 3.73 -5.78 2.95
CA ALA A 118 4.78 -6.61 3.54
C ALA A 118 4.21 -7.56 4.60
N SER A 119 3.32 -7.06 5.47
CA SER A 119 2.67 -7.86 6.50
C SER A 119 1.77 -8.96 5.90
N ALA A 120 0.96 -8.63 4.89
CA ALA A 120 0.13 -9.59 4.18
C ALA A 120 0.98 -10.64 3.44
N PHE A 121 2.08 -10.22 2.83
CA PHE A 121 3.03 -11.13 2.18
C PHE A 121 3.70 -12.06 3.19
N THR A 122 4.15 -11.55 4.34
CA THR A 122 4.72 -12.35 5.43
C THR A 122 3.74 -13.41 5.94
N LEU A 123 2.49 -13.03 6.19
CA LEU A 123 1.45 -13.99 6.61
C LEU A 123 1.18 -15.06 5.55
N PHE A 124 1.05 -14.65 4.28
CA PHE A 124 0.92 -15.59 3.17
C PHE A 124 2.13 -16.53 3.08
N TRP A 125 3.34 -16.01 3.19
CA TRP A 125 4.58 -16.78 3.07
C TRP A 125 4.71 -17.79 4.21
N LEU A 126 4.43 -17.38 5.44
CA LEU A 126 4.40 -18.27 6.60
C LEU A 126 3.36 -19.38 6.42
N ALA A 127 2.14 -19.04 6.02
CA ALA A 127 1.11 -20.05 5.74
C ALA A 127 1.54 -21.04 4.65
N ARG A 128 2.19 -20.55 3.58
CA ARG A 128 2.76 -21.40 2.53
C ARG A 128 3.81 -22.38 3.08
N LEU A 129 4.66 -21.94 4.01
CA LEU A 129 5.67 -22.80 4.63
C LEU A 129 5.06 -23.83 5.59
N LEU A 130 4.01 -23.45 6.33
CA LEU A 130 3.32 -24.33 7.28
C LEU A 130 2.54 -25.46 6.60
N VAL A 131 2.02 -25.23 5.38
CA VAL A 131 1.23 -26.22 4.63
C VAL A 131 2.10 -27.21 3.85
N LYS A 132 3.44 -27.03 3.84
CA LYS A 132 4.34 -27.99 3.18
C LYS A 132 4.24 -29.38 3.82
N ALA A 133 4.35 -30.41 2.98
CA ALA A 133 4.42 -31.79 3.44
C ALA A 133 5.67 -32.00 4.31
N GLU A 134 5.58 -32.85 5.34
CA GLU A 134 6.69 -33.13 6.27
C GLU A 134 8.00 -33.57 5.57
N LYS A 135 7.88 -34.18 4.39
CA LYS A 135 9.00 -34.67 3.59
C LYS A 135 9.64 -33.60 2.71
N GLU A 136 9.05 -32.42 2.61
CA GLU A 136 9.58 -31.30 1.83
C GLU A 136 10.35 -30.31 2.70
N PRO A 137 11.70 -30.34 2.71
CA PRO A 137 12.47 -29.41 3.52
C PRO A 137 12.29 -27.96 3.05
N ILE A 138 12.24 -27.04 4.01
CA ILE A 138 12.27 -25.60 3.74
C ILE A 138 13.66 -25.23 3.23
N ARG A 139 13.74 -24.65 2.03
CA ARG A 139 15.00 -24.31 1.37
C ARG A 139 15.57 -23.01 1.96
N ARG A 140 16.90 -22.85 1.94
CA ARG A 140 17.59 -21.63 2.45
C ARG A 140 17.04 -20.32 1.86
N TRP A 141 16.73 -20.31 0.56
CA TRP A 141 16.16 -19.12 -0.09
C TRP A 141 14.77 -18.76 0.45
N GLU A 142 13.98 -19.73 0.92
CA GLU A 142 12.65 -19.47 1.49
C GLU A 142 12.74 -18.76 2.84
N TRP A 143 13.79 -19.06 3.60
CA TRP A 143 14.15 -18.32 4.82
C TRP A 143 14.63 -16.90 4.50
N ILE A 144 15.40 -16.73 3.43
CA ILE A 144 15.83 -15.39 2.97
C ILE A 144 14.61 -14.56 2.60
N VAL A 145 13.67 -15.11 1.82
CA VAL A 145 12.43 -14.41 1.45
C VAL A 145 11.62 -14.04 2.69
N LEU A 146 11.49 -14.94 3.67
CA LEU A 146 10.81 -14.64 4.93
C LEU A 146 11.52 -13.53 5.72
N GLY A 147 12.85 -13.58 5.80
CA GLY A 147 13.65 -12.57 6.50
C GLY A 147 13.52 -11.19 5.86
N VAL A 148 13.55 -11.11 4.52
CA VAL A 148 13.34 -9.86 3.77
C VAL A 148 11.92 -9.34 3.95
N ALA A 149 10.92 -10.21 4.10
CA ALA A 149 9.54 -9.78 4.31
C ALA A 149 9.25 -9.29 5.74
N LEU A 150 10.03 -9.74 6.73
CA LEU A 150 9.93 -9.34 8.13
C LEU A 150 10.72 -8.07 8.47
N GLY A 151 11.78 -7.76 7.71
CA GLY A 151 12.66 -6.60 7.92
C GLY A 151 12.26 -5.39 7.10
#